data_AF-A0A7V3BT69-F1
#
_entry.id   AF-A0A7V3BT69-F1
#
_cell.length_a   1.000
_cell.length_b   1.000
_cell.length_c   1.000
_cell.angle_alpha   90.00
_cell.angle_beta   90.00
_cell.angle_gamma   90.00
#
_symmetry.space_group_name_H-M   'P 1'
#
loop_
_entity.id
_entity.type
_entity.pdbx_description
1 polymer ?
#
loop_
_entity_poly.entity_id
_entity_poly.type
_entity_poly.pdbx_seq_one_letter_code
_entity_poly.pdbx_strand_id
1 'polypeptide(L)'
;MKTCPRCSAPNPEEAIRCRSCGGALTGDAPGEAALPPPPDEEPLQYTHSGRRHLLGYGRDFFGIWDRARSGGPVSRYPRTDEGWRAAWLAFSELEPESAEVGMGPTPAASIPTGSPGPIPVARPRRGVNPAWWLLPIFMGWLGGLIAWVVNRDVDPERARAMLVTGIAISVAVFLLVILRTPAA
;
A
#
# COMPACT_ATOMS: atom_id res chain seq x y z
N MET A 1 34.65 -38.66 -5.49
CA MET A 1 35.20 -37.45 -6.14
C MET A 1 34.10 -36.78 -6.94
N LYS A 2 33.99 -35.45 -6.97
CA LYS A 2 32.92 -34.75 -7.72
C LYS A 2 33.47 -33.92 -8.88
N THR A 3 32.72 -33.89 -9.98
CA THR A 3 33.11 -33.21 -11.22
C THR A 3 32.49 -31.82 -11.27
N CYS A 4 33.29 -30.81 -11.62
CA CYS A 4 32.77 -29.46 -11.79
C CYS A 4 31.84 -29.38 -13.01
N PRO A 5 30.59 -28.93 -12.88
CA PRO A 5 29.67 -28.81 -14.03
C PRO A 5 30.08 -27.72 -15.03
N ARG A 6 31.01 -26.83 -14.65
CA ARG A 6 31.45 -25.70 -15.47
C ARG A 6 32.69 -25.97 -16.31
N CYS A 7 33.65 -26.72 -15.79
CA CYS A 7 34.94 -26.99 -16.47
C CYS A 7 35.35 -28.47 -16.48
N SER A 8 34.50 -29.36 -15.95
CA SER A 8 34.72 -30.80 -15.91
C SER A 8 35.97 -31.28 -15.17
N ALA A 9 36.66 -30.40 -14.44
CA ALA A 9 37.81 -30.77 -13.63
C ALA A 9 37.39 -31.63 -12.41
N PRO A 10 38.19 -32.62 -12.01
CA PRO A 10 37.96 -33.39 -10.79
C PRO A 10 38.27 -32.55 -9.54
N ASN A 11 37.39 -32.61 -8.54
CA ASN A 11 37.55 -31.90 -7.27
C ASN A 11 37.28 -32.86 -6.09
N PRO A 12 37.90 -32.61 -4.91
CA PRO A 12 37.62 -33.39 -3.71
C PRO A 12 36.15 -33.23 -3.28
N GLU A 13 35.60 -34.23 -2.61
CA GLU A 13 34.16 -34.29 -2.29
C GLU A 13 33.69 -33.15 -1.39
N GLU A 14 34.57 -32.68 -0.49
CA GLU A 14 34.36 -31.56 0.43
C GLU A 14 34.55 -30.16 -0.20
N ALA A 15 35.01 -30.05 -1.44
CA ALA A 15 35.27 -28.75 -2.05
C ALA A 15 33.98 -27.97 -2.35
N ILE A 16 33.83 -26.77 -1.78
CA ILE A 16 32.70 -25.86 -2.08
C ILE A 16 32.91 -25.15 -3.43
N ARG A 17 34.18 -24.90 -3.81
CA ARG A 17 34.56 -24.25 -5.06
C ARG A 17 35.55 -25.08 -5.86
N CYS A 18 35.47 -24.96 -7.18
CA CYS A 18 36.39 -25.60 -8.10
C CYS A 18 37.77 -24.93 -8.02
N ARG A 19 38.82 -25.73 -7.80
CA ARG A 19 40.20 -25.22 -7.77
C ARG A 19 40.65 -24.67 -9.13
N SER A 20 40.15 -25.23 -10.22
CA SER A 20 40.63 -24.92 -11.57
C SER A 20 39.98 -23.68 -12.18
N CYS A 21 38.67 -23.46 -11.96
CA CYS A 21 37.93 -22.36 -12.57
C CYS A 21 37.22 -21.43 -11.57
N GLY A 22 37.27 -21.74 -10.27
CA GLY A 22 36.62 -20.95 -9.22
C GLY A 22 35.09 -21.11 -9.13
N GLY A 23 34.46 -21.89 -10.01
CA GLY A 23 33.01 -22.10 -10.00
C GLY A 23 32.51 -22.87 -8.77
N ALA A 24 31.31 -22.54 -8.28
CA ALA A 24 30.67 -23.28 -7.19
C ALA A 24 30.42 -24.75 -7.61
N LEU A 25 30.76 -25.69 -6.74
CA LEU A 25 30.56 -27.14 -6.96
C LEU A 25 29.26 -27.66 -6.33
N THR A 26 28.54 -26.79 -5.61
CA THR A 26 27.23 -27.05 -5.01
C THR A 26 26.18 -26.27 -5.79
N GLY A 27 25.29 -26.99 -6.46
CA GLY A 27 24.07 -26.42 -7.07
C GLY A 27 23.05 -25.95 -6.04
N ASP A 28 23.14 -26.43 -4.80
CA ASP A 28 22.35 -25.98 -3.68
C ASP A 28 23.26 -26.09 -2.46
N ALA A 29 23.62 -24.96 -1.85
CA ALA A 29 23.45 -25.00 -0.40
C ALA A 29 21.94 -25.19 -0.25
N PRO A 30 21.44 -26.15 0.57
CA PRO A 30 20.21 -25.84 1.25
C PRO A 30 20.57 -24.54 1.98
N GLY A 31 20.16 -23.40 1.42
CA GLY A 31 19.97 -22.21 2.22
C GLY A 31 19.18 -22.76 3.37
N GLU A 32 19.81 -22.76 4.55
CA GLU A 32 19.26 -23.18 5.84
C GLU A 32 17.76 -23.04 5.68
N ALA A 33 17.08 -24.17 5.44
CA ALA A 33 15.68 -24.13 5.10
C ALA A 33 15.07 -23.65 6.39
N ALA A 34 14.95 -22.33 6.50
CA ALA A 34 14.41 -21.64 7.63
C ALA A 34 13.10 -22.35 7.79
N LEU A 35 13.00 -23.08 8.90
CA LEU A 35 11.76 -23.68 9.34
C LEU A 35 10.69 -22.65 9.01
N PRO A 36 9.61 -23.02 8.28
CA PRO A 36 8.59 -22.04 7.90
C PRO A 36 8.34 -21.20 9.16
N PRO A 37 8.51 -19.86 9.06
CA PRO A 37 8.51 -19.02 10.23
C PRO A 37 7.26 -19.39 11.03
N PRO A 38 7.36 -19.55 12.37
CA PRO A 38 6.22 -19.97 13.15
C PRO A 38 5.04 -19.03 12.80
N PRO A 39 3.81 -19.55 12.70
CA PRO A 39 2.71 -18.90 11.97
C PRO A 39 2.35 -17.49 12.48
N ASP A 40 2.83 -17.11 13.66
CA ASP A 40 2.78 -15.76 14.22
C ASP A 40 3.71 -14.76 13.50
N GLU A 41 4.77 -15.21 12.84
CA GLU A 41 5.78 -14.38 12.18
C GLU A 41 5.47 -14.09 10.71
N GLU A 42 4.46 -14.77 10.15
CA GLU A 42 3.96 -14.48 8.81
C GLU A 42 3.15 -13.16 8.80
N PRO A 43 3.34 -12.32 7.78
CA PRO A 43 2.52 -11.12 7.62
C PRO A 43 1.09 -11.54 7.26
N LEU A 44 0.13 -11.13 8.09
CA LEU A 44 -1.29 -11.25 7.75
C LEU A 44 -1.62 -10.42 6.51
N GLN A 45 -1.00 -9.23 6.41
CA GLN A 45 -1.19 -8.34 5.28
C GLN A 45 0.00 -7.40 5.11
N TYR A 46 0.40 -7.18 3.86
CA TYR A 46 1.34 -6.13 3.48
C TYR A 46 0.58 -4.84 3.14
N THR A 47 1.08 -3.72 3.63
CA THR A 47 0.53 -2.38 3.36
C THR A 47 1.39 -1.62 2.36
N HIS A 48 2.72 -1.73 2.47
CA HIS A 48 3.65 -1.05 1.57
C HIS A 48 4.71 -2.01 1.03
N SER A 49 5.12 -1.77 -0.22
CA SER A 49 6.19 -2.51 -0.85
C SER A 49 7.29 -1.60 -1.38
N GLY A 50 8.52 -1.86 -0.96
CA GLY A 50 9.72 -1.27 -1.54
C GLY A 50 10.29 -2.12 -2.67
N ARG A 51 11.52 -1.82 -3.07
CA ARG A 51 12.29 -2.64 -4.03
C ARG A 51 12.63 -4.00 -3.44
N ARG A 52 13.05 -4.04 -2.18
CA ARG A 52 13.48 -5.28 -1.50
C ARG A 52 12.69 -5.58 -0.24
N HIS A 53 12.32 -4.55 0.52
CA HIS A 53 11.59 -4.72 1.76
C HIS A 53 10.08 -4.56 1.58
N LEU A 54 9.32 -5.19 2.47
CA LEU A 54 7.87 -5.12 2.57
C LEU A 54 7.52 -4.68 3.98
N LEU A 55 6.62 -3.71 4.11
CA LEU A 55 6.03 -3.32 5.40
C LEU A 55 4.61 -3.88 5.48
N GLY A 56 4.29 -4.46 6.62
CA GLY A 56 2.99 -5.06 6.88
C GLY A 56 2.75 -5.27 8.37
N TYR A 57 1.81 -6.14 8.67
CA TYR A 57 1.51 -6.50 10.05
C TYR A 57 1.22 -7.98 10.24
N GLY A 58 1.70 -8.50 11.36
CA GLY A 58 1.33 -9.81 11.90
C GLY A 58 0.13 -9.70 12.84
N ARG A 59 -0.11 -10.72 13.66
CA ARG A 59 -1.26 -10.76 14.59
C ARG A 59 -1.24 -9.63 15.62
N ASP A 60 -0.05 -9.27 16.08
CA ASP A 60 0.17 -8.43 17.26
C ASP A 60 1.40 -7.51 17.14
N PHE A 61 1.96 -7.39 15.93
CA PHE A 61 3.10 -6.52 15.65
C PHE A 61 3.07 -5.94 14.23
N PHE A 62 3.83 -4.86 14.01
CA PHE A 62 4.22 -4.39 12.68
C PHE A 62 5.58 -4.95 12.33
N GLY A 63 5.75 -5.39 11.09
CA GLY A 63 6.97 -6.04 10.64
C GLY A 63 7.48 -5.48 9.33
N ILE A 64 8.80 -5.55 9.16
CA ILE A 64 9.46 -5.37 7.86
C ILE A 64 9.98 -6.73 7.42
N TRP A 65 9.67 -7.18 6.21
CA TRP A 65 10.14 -8.43 5.63
C TRP A 65 11.05 -8.17 4.43
N ASP A 66 12.06 -9.02 4.21
CA ASP A 66 12.98 -8.93 3.06
C ASP A 66 12.55 -9.94 1.98
N ARG A 67 12.21 -9.48 0.78
CA ARG A 67 11.76 -10.36 -0.32
C ARG A 67 12.84 -11.32 -0.83
N ALA A 68 14.12 -10.94 -0.67
CA ALA A 68 15.24 -11.76 -1.12
C ALA A 68 15.58 -12.89 -0.12
N ARG A 69 15.03 -12.83 1.10
CA ARG A 69 15.22 -13.83 2.14
C ARG A 69 13.86 -14.38 2.57
N SER A 70 13.60 -15.65 2.27
CA SER A 70 12.46 -16.36 2.88
C SER A 70 12.73 -16.55 4.37
N GLY A 71 11.93 -15.90 5.23
CA GLY A 71 12.07 -15.98 6.68
C GLY A 71 11.13 -15.01 7.40
N GLY A 72 11.23 -14.97 8.74
CA GLY A 72 10.50 -14.02 9.58
C GLY A 72 10.88 -12.55 9.31
N PRO A 73 10.18 -11.60 9.93
CA PRO A 73 10.44 -10.17 9.72
C PRO A 73 11.87 -9.81 10.14
N VAL A 74 12.55 -9.01 9.32
CA VAL A 74 13.88 -8.45 9.63
C VAL A 74 13.83 -7.43 10.77
N SER A 75 12.66 -6.85 11.03
CA SER A 75 12.43 -5.94 12.15
C SER A 75 10.98 -6.05 12.63
N ARG A 76 10.78 -6.06 13.95
CA ARG A 76 9.46 -6.10 14.61
C ARG A 76 9.24 -4.88 15.48
N TYR A 77 8.02 -4.38 15.48
CA TYR A 77 7.57 -3.24 16.27
C TYR A 77 6.23 -3.56 16.92
N PRO A 78 5.96 -3.08 18.14
CA PRO A 78 4.71 -3.35 18.84
C PRO A 78 3.50 -2.81 18.06
N ARG A 79 2.33 -3.45 18.21
CA ARG A 79 1.07 -3.01 17.57
C ARG A 79 0.46 -1.79 18.29
N THR A 80 1.21 -0.70 18.30
CA THR A 80 0.83 0.61 18.85
C THR A 80 1.13 1.72 17.83
N ASP A 81 0.60 2.92 18.05
CA ASP A 81 0.85 4.07 17.17
C ASP A 81 2.34 4.45 17.11
N GLU A 82 3.03 4.36 18.25
CA GLU A 82 4.48 4.58 18.33
C GLU A 82 5.24 3.50 17.55
N GLY A 83 4.83 2.24 17.68
CA GLY A 83 5.40 1.14 16.92
C GLY A 83 5.17 1.27 15.41
N TRP A 84 4.00 1.77 14.99
CA TRP A 84 3.73 2.07 13.58
C TRP A 84 4.66 3.16 13.05
N ARG A 85 4.81 4.28 13.77
CA ARG A 85 5.74 5.36 13.41
C ARG A 85 7.18 4.86 13.28
N ALA A 86 7.65 4.06 14.24
CA ALA A 86 8.99 3.49 14.22
C ALA A 86 9.19 2.55 13.02
N ALA A 87 8.21 1.70 12.73
CA ALA A 87 8.24 0.80 11.57
C ALA A 87 8.26 1.58 10.24
N TRP A 88 7.44 2.63 10.14
CA TRP A 88 7.38 3.48 8.95
C TRP A 88 8.70 4.21 8.70
N LEU A 89 9.32 4.78 9.74
CA LEU A 89 10.60 5.48 9.63
C LEU A 89 11.70 4.52 9.15
N ALA A 90 11.81 3.35 9.78
CA ALA A 90 12.80 2.34 9.40
C ALA A 90 12.58 1.84 7.96
N PHE A 91 11.34 1.60 7.57
CA PHE A 91 11.01 1.18 6.20
C PHE A 91 11.34 2.27 5.17
N SER A 92 11.02 3.53 5.46
CA SER A 92 11.26 4.66 4.54
C SER A 92 12.76 4.94 4.34
N GLU A 93 13.58 4.70 5.35
CA GLU A 93 15.04 4.82 5.26
C GLU A 93 15.65 3.71 4.40
N LEU A 94 15.11 2.49 4.50
CA LEU A 94 15.53 1.34 3.70
C LEU A 94 15.02 1.40 2.24
N GLU A 95 13.84 1.99 2.02
CA GLU A 95 13.14 1.98 0.74
C GLU A 95 12.60 3.38 0.36
N PRO A 96 13.47 4.31 -0.07
CA PRO A 96 13.05 5.65 -0.50
C PRO A 96 12.09 5.64 -1.71
N GLU A 97 12.18 4.61 -2.55
CA GLU A 97 11.37 4.39 -3.75
C GLU A 97 10.25 3.34 -3.48
N SER A 98 9.44 3.57 -2.45
CA SER A 98 8.36 2.64 -2.09
C SER A 98 7.03 2.93 -2.78
N ALA A 99 6.27 1.88 -3.08
CA ALA A 99 4.93 1.93 -3.65
C ALA A 99 3.91 1.31 -2.70
N GLU A 100 2.74 1.94 -2.59
CA GLU A 100 1.61 1.40 -1.82
C GLU A 100 1.07 0.14 -2.50
N VAL A 101 0.93 -0.95 -1.72
CA VAL A 101 0.27 -2.15 -2.22
C VAL A 101 -1.23 -1.93 -2.03
N GLY A 102 -1.95 -1.74 -3.14
CA GLY A 102 -3.39 -1.47 -3.11
C GLY A 102 -4.16 -2.51 -2.29
N MET A 103 -4.98 -2.03 -1.35
CA MET A 103 -5.84 -2.89 -0.53
C MET A 103 -7.04 -3.44 -1.33
N GLY A 104 -7.07 -4.77 -1.52
CA GLY A 104 -8.27 -5.61 -1.60
C GLY A 104 -8.67 -6.16 -2.99
N PRO A 105 -9.46 -7.27 -3.09
CA PRO A 105 -10.14 -8.02 -2.03
C PRO A 105 -9.65 -9.49 -1.87
N THR A 106 -10.09 -10.12 -0.78
CA THR A 106 -10.02 -11.55 -0.37
C THR A 106 -9.44 -12.58 -1.36
N PRO A 107 -8.54 -13.49 -0.91
CA PRO A 107 -8.15 -14.63 -1.72
C PRO A 107 -9.37 -15.53 -1.94
N ALA A 108 -9.97 -15.42 -3.12
CA ALA A 108 -10.80 -16.47 -3.66
C ALA A 108 -9.90 -17.71 -3.78
N ALA A 109 -10.36 -18.81 -3.19
CA ALA A 109 -9.74 -20.12 -3.25
C ALA A 109 -9.08 -20.38 -4.60
N SER A 110 -7.83 -20.82 -4.57
CA SER A 110 -7.12 -21.35 -5.73
C SER A 110 -7.93 -22.50 -6.34
N ILE A 111 -8.67 -22.19 -7.41
CA ILE A 111 -9.24 -23.20 -8.30
C ILE A 111 -8.07 -23.78 -9.10
N PRO A 112 -7.83 -25.10 -9.07
CA PRO A 112 -6.77 -25.71 -9.87
C PRO A 112 -7.05 -25.51 -11.35
N THR A 113 -6.03 -25.00 -12.05
CA THR A 113 -6.00 -24.72 -13.48
C THR A 113 -6.37 -25.94 -14.30
N GLY A 114 -7.52 -25.86 -14.97
CA GLY A 114 -8.01 -26.88 -15.89
C GLY A 114 -9.07 -26.33 -16.86
N SER A 115 -8.82 -25.17 -17.47
CA SER A 115 -9.53 -24.73 -18.67
C SER A 115 -8.85 -23.51 -19.30
N PRO A 116 -8.72 -23.42 -20.63
CA PRO A 116 -8.40 -22.16 -21.30
C PRO A 116 -9.60 -21.23 -21.15
N GLY A 117 -9.62 -20.47 -20.06
CA GLY A 117 -10.62 -19.42 -19.82
C GLY A 117 -10.40 -18.25 -20.78
N PRO A 118 -11.48 -17.53 -21.15
CA PRO A 118 -11.38 -16.38 -22.04
C PRO A 118 -10.48 -15.29 -21.43
N ILE A 119 -9.66 -14.69 -22.31
CA ILE A 119 -8.72 -13.60 -22.01
C ILE A 119 -9.43 -12.53 -21.15
N PRO A 120 -8.84 -12.05 -20.04
CA PRO A 120 -9.44 -11.00 -19.24
C PRO A 120 -9.51 -9.72 -20.07
N VAL A 121 -10.70 -9.41 -20.59
CA VAL A 121 -10.98 -8.15 -21.26
C VAL A 121 -10.85 -7.06 -20.20
N ALA A 122 -9.90 -6.13 -20.39
CA ALA A 122 -9.74 -4.97 -19.54
C ALA A 122 -11.10 -4.25 -19.44
N ARG A 123 -11.73 -4.30 -18.26
CA ARG A 123 -13.00 -3.59 -18.07
C ARG A 123 -12.72 -2.11 -18.22
N PRO A 124 -13.45 -1.38 -19.07
CA PRO A 124 -13.32 0.07 -19.15
C PRO A 124 -13.53 0.63 -17.75
N ARG A 125 -12.57 1.45 -17.27
CA ARG A 125 -12.71 2.17 -16.00
C ARG A 125 -14.01 2.94 -16.09
N ARG A 126 -15.00 2.56 -15.27
CA ARG A 126 -16.28 3.25 -15.20
C ARG A 126 -15.96 4.64 -14.65
N GLY A 127 -15.91 5.64 -15.52
CA GLY A 127 -15.59 7.02 -15.14
C GLY A 127 -16.58 7.48 -14.09
N VAL A 128 -16.08 7.90 -12.93
CA VAL A 128 -16.92 8.49 -11.90
C VAL A 128 -17.37 9.84 -12.45
N ASN A 129 -18.68 10.08 -12.50
CA ASN A 129 -19.20 11.33 -13.05
C ASN A 129 -18.71 12.49 -12.17
N PRO A 130 -17.93 13.46 -12.70
CA PRO A 130 -17.42 14.58 -11.93
C PRO A 130 -18.53 15.43 -11.29
N ALA A 131 -19.77 15.32 -11.75
CA ALA A 131 -20.94 15.94 -11.12
C ALA A 131 -21.13 15.54 -9.64
N TRP A 132 -20.59 14.40 -9.19
CA TRP A 132 -20.62 14.01 -7.77
C TRP A 132 -19.85 14.99 -6.86
N TRP A 133 -18.90 15.76 -7.39
CA TRP A 133 -18.22 16.82 -6.63
C TRP A 133 -19.12 18.01 -6.28
N LEU A 134 -20.27 18.16 -6.95
CA LEU A 134 -21.21 19.25 -6.69
C LEU A 134 -22.14 18.97 -5.52
N LEU A 135 -22.24 17.71 -5.06
CA LEU A 135 -23.08 17.33 -3.91
C LEU A 135 -22.79 18.12 -2.63
N PRO A 136 -21.53 18.26 -2.15
CA PRO A 136 -21.25 19.03 -0.95
C PRO A 136 -21.63 20.52 -1.09
N ILE A 137 -21.47 21.09 -2.29
CA ILE A 137 -21.84 22.48 -2.57
C ILE A 137 -23.37 22.64 -2.50
N PHE A 138 -24.10 21.73 -3.16
CA PHE A 138 -25.56 21.72 -3.14
C PHE A 138 -26.10 21.52 -1.72
N MET A 139 -25.50 20.61 -0.94
CA MET A 139 -25.90 20.36 0.44
C MET A 139 -25.60 21.55 1.34
N GLY A 140 -24.49 22.27 1.13
CA GLY A 140 -24.16 23.50 1.85
C GLY A 140 -25.16 24.63 1.59
N TRP A 141 -25.55 24.83 0.33
CA TRP A 141 -26.58 25.80 -0.04
C TRP A 141 -27.95 25.42 0.52
N LEU A 142 -28.33 24.14 0.45
CA LEU A 142 -29.59 23.65 1.00
C LEU A 142 -29.64 23.81 2.53
N GLY A 143 -28.56 23.47 3.24
CA GLY A 143 -28.44 23.65 4.68
C GLY A 143 -28.52 25.12 5.11
N GLY A 144 -27.86 26.02 4.36
CA GLY A 144 -27.93 27.46 4.59
C GLY A 144 -29.34 28.04 4.35
N LEU A 145 -30.02 27.58 3.31
CA LEU A 145 -31.40 28.00 3.02
C LEU A 145 -32.38 27.51 4.09
N ILE A 146 -32.26 26.25 4.55
CA ILE A 146 -33.10 25.70 5.61
C ILE A 146 -32.87 26.46 6.92
N ALA A 147 -31.61 26.69 7.31
CA ALA A 147 -31.27 27.47 8.50
C ALA A 147 -31.86 28.89 8.43
N TRP A 148 -31.83 29.52 7.25
CA TRP A 148 -32.47 30.79 7.03
C TRP A 148 -34.00 30.71 7.19
N VAL A 149 -34.68 29.76 6.54
CA VAL A 149 -36.15 29.62 6.62
C VAL A 149 -36.62 29.39 8.05
N VAL A 150 -35.93 28.54 8.82
CA VAL A 150 -36.29 28.24 10.21
C VAL A 150 -36.14 29.46 11.12
N ASN A 151 -35.12 30.28 10.89
CA ASN A 151 -34.76 31.38 11.80
C ASN A 151 -35.28 32.76 11.34
N ARG A 152 -35.84 32.88 10.12
CA ARG A 152 -36.26 34.17 9.54
C ARG A 152 -37.38 34.86 10.31
N ASP A 153 -38.25 34.08 10.93
CA ASP A 153 -39.45 34.58 11.61
C ASP A 153 -39.14 34.98 13.07
N VAL A 154 -37.99 34.57 13.62
CA VAL A 154 -37.55 34.86 14.99
C VAL A 154 -36.67 36.10 15.06
N ASP A 155 -35.68 36.21 14.17
CA ASP A 155 -34.76 37.36 14.12
C ASP A 155 -34.27 37.60 12.67
N PRO A 156 -34.94 38.50 11.91
CA PRO A 156 -34.67 38.67 10.49
C PRO A 156 -33.29 39.31 10.21
N GLU A 157 -32.73 40.06 11.15
CA GLU A 157 -31.38 40.63 11.00
C GLU A 157 -30.32 39.53 11.13
N ARG A 158 -30.43 38.66 12.14
CA ARG A 158 -29.49 37.52 12.30
C ARG A 158 -29.63 36.49 11.18
N ALA A 159 -30.85 36.22 10.71
CA ALA A 159 -31.07 35.31 9.59
C ALA A 159 -30.40 35.83 8.30
N ARG A 160 -30.52 37.14 8.01
CA ARG A 160 -29.81 37.76 6.88
C ARG A 160 -28.30 37.72 7.05
N ALA A 161 -27.79 37.99 8.25
CA ALA A 161 -26.35 37.90 8.53
C ALA A 161 -25.82 36.47 8.32
N MET A 162 -26.56 35.44 8.75
CA MET A 162 -26.18 34.04 8.53
C MET A 162 -26.20 33.65 7.04
N LEU A 163 -27.21 34.09 6.28
CA LEU A 163 -27.30 33.85 4.84
C LEU A 163 -26.16 34.54 4.08
N VAL A 164 -25.89 35.83 4.38
CA VAL A 164 -24.81 36.61 3.77
C VAL A 164 -23.45 36.01 4.11
N THR A 165 -23.25 35.56 5.35
CA THR A 165 -22.00 34.89 5.76
C THR A 165 -21.79 33.59 4.98
N GLY A 166 -22.85 32.77 4.83
CA GLY A 166 -22.79 31.54 4.05
C GLY A 166 -22.47 31.78 2.57
N ILE A 167 -23.07 32.79 1.96
CA ILE A 167 -22.77 33.20 0.57
C ILE A 167 -21.33 33.73 0.47
N ALA A 168 -20.89 34.58 1.39
CA ALA A 168 -19.54 35.16 1.38
C ALA A 168 -18.45 34.09 1.52
N ILE A 169 -18.62 33.12 2.43
CA ILE A 169 -17.69 31.99 2.60
C ILE A 169 -17.67 31.13 1.34
N SER A 170 -18.84 30.85 0.73
CA SER A 170 -18.94 30.06 -0.50
C SER A 170 -18.21 30.74 -1.67
N VAL A 171 -18.39 32.05 -1.85
CA VAL A 171 -17.68 32.83 -2.87
C VAL A 171 -16.17 32.86 -2.60
N ALA A 172 -15.76 33.03 -1.34
CA ALA A 172 -14.34 33.04 -0.97
C ALA A 172 -13.66 31.69 -1.26
N VAL A 173 -14.29 30.57 -0.91
CA VAL A 173 -13.79 29.21 -1.21
C VAL A 173 -13.75 28.99 -2.72
N PHE A 174 -14.80 29.38 -3.46
CA PHE A 174 -14.85 29.25 -4.91
C PHE A 174 -13.74 30.04 -5.61
N LEU A 175 -13.53 31.30 -5.20
CA LEU A 175 -12.43 32.13 -5.68
C LEU A 175 -11.07 31.52 -5.33
N LEU A 176 -10.89 30.98 -4.12
CA LEU A 176 -9.66 30.32 -3.72
C LEU A 176 -9.36 29.11 -4.60
N VAL A 177 -10.37 28.30 -4.92
CA VAL A 177 -10.24 27.15 -5.81
C VAL A 177 -9.85 27.61 -7.22
N ILE A 178 -10.55 28.60 -7.79
CA ILE A 178 -10.25 29.15 -9.13
C ILE A 178 -8.84 29.73 -9.20
N LEU A 179 -8.44 30.51 -8.18
CA LEU A 179 -7.13 31.14 -8.11
C LEU A 179 -5.99 30.11 -7.92
N ARG A 180 -6.29 28.94 -7.37
CA ARG A 180 -5.30 27.85 -7.18
C ARG A 180 -5.29 26.83 -8.32
N THR A 181 -6.28 26.82 -9.20
CA THR A 181 -6.25 26.01 -10.42
C THR A 181 -5.48 26.76 -11.50
N PRO A 182 -4.25 26.34 -11.87
CA PRO A 182 -3.60 26.89 -13.04
C PRO A 182 -4.46 26.56 -14.28
N ALA A 183 -4.73 27.57 -15.10
CA ALA A 183 -5.36 27.36 -16.40
C ALA A 183 -4.43 26.45 -17.22
N ALA A 184 -4.88 25.24 -17.52
CA ALA A 184 -4.24 24.32 -18.46
C ALA A 184 -4.52 24.75 -19.91
#